data_AF-A0A967FLE2-F1
#
_entry.id   AF-A0A967FLE2-F1
#
_cell.length_a   1.000
_cell.length_b   1.000
_cell.length_c   1.000
_cell.angle_alpha   90.00
_cell.angle_beta   90.00
_cell.angle_gamma   90.00
#
_symmetry.space_group_name_H-M   'P 1'
#
loop_
_entity.id
_entity.type
_entity.pdbx_description
1 polymer ?
#
loop_
_entity_poly.entity_id
_entity_poly.type
_entity_poly.pdbx_seq_one_letter_code
_entity_poly.pdbx_strand_id
1 'polypeptide(L)'
;MAGRVFSVFFCISILSLLLVGIVGCATHGRVRIEDDTGSVTVEVNKGPGRGHYEGTLPKIPPGHMPPPGKCRIWYPGKPPGQQPPPGDCWELERQVPPGAWLIRG
;
A
#
# COMPACT_ATOMS: atom_id res chain seq x y z
N MET A 1 5.73 -31.31 52.03
CA MET A 1 6.57 -30.85 50.89
C MET A 1 5.72 -30.14 49.82
N ALA A 2 4.91 -29.14 50.19
CA ALA A 2 3.93 -28.52 49.26
C ALA A 2 4.13 -27.01 49.04
N GLY A 3 4.86 -26.29 49.92
CA GLY A 3 4.99 -24.83 49.85
C GLY A 3 5.96 -24.30 48.78
N ARG A 4 6.96 -25.09 48.34
CA ARG A 4 7.95 -24.64 47.34
C ARG A 4 7.41 -24.73 45.90
N VAL A 5 6.48 -25.64 45.66
CA VAL A 5 5.91 -25.91 44.33
C VAL A 5 4.92 -24.81 43.94
N PHE A 6 4.05 -24.37 44.86
CA PHE A 6 3.12 -23.26 44.64
C PHE A 6 3.82 -21.91 44.38
N SER A 7 4.93 -21.63 45.08
CA SER A 7 5.70 -20.39 44.91
C SER A 7 6.38 -20.29 43.53
N VAL A 8 6.89 -21.42 43.01
CA VAL A 8 7.51 -21.50 41.68
C VAL A 8 6.48 -21.30 40.57
N PHE A 9 5.30 -21.91 40.68
CA PHE A 9 4.21 -21.72 39.70
C PHE A 9 3.68 -20.28 39.66
N PHE A 10 3.65 -19.59 40.80
CA PHE A 10 3.24 -18.19 40.90
C PHE A 10 4.27 -17.24 40.26
N CYS A 11 5.57 -17.46 40.52
CA CYS A 11 6.66 -16.70 39.88
C CYS A 11 6.72 -16.92 38.36
N ILE A 12 6.52 -18.15 37.89
CA ILE A 12 6.50 -18.46 36.44
C ILE A 12 5.29 -17.79 35.78
N SER A 13 4.13 -17.74 36.43
CA SER A 13 2.94 -17.05 35.89
C SER A 13 3.13 -15.54 35.80
N ILE A 14 3.75 -14.91 36.80
CA ILE A 14 4.05 -13.47 36.79
C ILE A 14 5.09 -13.11 35.71
N LEU A 15 6.12 -13.95 35.53
CA LEU A 15 7.13 -13.75 34.48
C LEU A 15 6.55 -13.93 33.06
N SER A 16 5.54 -14.78 32.92
CA SER A 16 4.82 -15.02 31.66
C SER A 16 3.95 -13.83 31.24
N LEU A 17 3.29 -13.17 32.19
CA LEU A 17 2.45 -11.99 31.95
C LEU A 17 3.27 -10.76 31.52
N LEU A 18 4.53 -10.65 31.94
CA LEU A 18 5.43 -9.55 31.58
C LEU A 18 5.94 -9.61 30.12
N LEU A 19 5.92 -10.78 29.47
CA LEU A 19 6.45 -10.96 28.11
C LEU A 19 5.44 -10.66 26.98
N VAL A 20 4.14 -10.54 27.28
CA VAL A 20 3.09 -10.36 26.25
C VAL A 20 2.91 -8.88 25.83
N GLY A 21 3.47 -7.93 26.57
CA GLY A 21 3.21 -6.49 26.37
C GLY A 21 4.07 -5.77 25.33
N ILE A 22 5.08 -6.40 24.75
CA ILE A 22 6.17 -5.70 24.03
C ILE A 22 6.09 -5.78 22.50
N VAL A 23 5.12 -6.49 21.93
CA VAL A 23 5.03 -6.71 20.46
C VAL A 23 3.84 -5.94 19.88
N GLY A 24 3.91 -4.61 19.88
CA GLY A 24 2.95 -3.75 19.16
C GLY A 24 3.56 -3.19 17.88
N CYS A 25 2.94 -3.42 16.72
CA CYS A 25 3.29 -2.69 15.48
C CYS A 25 2.56 -1.34 15.44
N ALA A 26 3.27 -0.25 15.21
CA ALA A 26 2.65 1.07 15.01
C ALA A 26 1.79 1.08 13.73
N THR A 27 0.48 1.24 13.88
CA THR A 27 -0.51 1.29 12.79
C THR A 27 -0.88 2.73 12.38
N HIS A 28 -0.39 3.73 13.12
CA HIS A 28 -0.72 5.14 12.99
C HIS A 28 0.55 5.98 13.13
N GLY A 29 0.67 7.08 12.37
CA GLY A 29 1.77 8.05 12.44
C GLY A 29 1.24 9.48 12.52
N ARG A 30 2.07 10.42 12.97
CA ARG A 30 1.74 11.85 12.97
C ARG A 30 2.84 12.64 12.28
N VAL A 31 2.45 13.58 11.43
CA VAL A 31 3.35 14.56 10.79
C VAL A 31 2.99 15.93 11.34
N ARG A 32 3.96 16.64 11.92
CA ARG A 32 3.79 18.00 12.41
C ARG A 32 4.52 18.95 11.46
N ILE A 33 3.76 19.82 10.80
CA ILE A 33 4.28 20.89 9.95
C ILE A 33 4.20 22.17 10.78
N GLU A 34 5.30 22.90 10.88
CA GLU A 34 5.39 24.13 11.67
C GLU A 34 5.95 25.26 10.80
N ASP A 35 5.32 26.43 10.90
CA ASP A 35 5.70 27.67 10.24
C ASP A 35 5.59 28.84 11.22
N ASP A 36 5.91 30.06 10.76
CA ASP A 36 5.86 31.27 11.57
C ASP A 36 4.44 31.65 12.06
N THR A 37 3.39 31.01 11.50
CA THR A 37 1.98 31.23 11.86
C THR A 37 1.40 30.15 12.77
N GLY A 38 2.09 29.01 12.95
CA GLY A 38 1.69 27.96 13.88
C GLY A 38 2.09 26.56 13.44
N SER A 39 1.40 25.53 13.97
CA SER A 39 1.67 24.14 13.59
C SER A 39 0.40 23.35 13.28
N VAL A 40 0.45 22.54 12.21
CA VAL A 40 -0.60 21.61 11.78
C VAL A 40 -0.11 20.18 11.99
N THR A 41 -0.86 19.40 12.76
CA THR A 41 -0.57 17.97 12.98
C THR A 41 -1.54 17.12 12.18
N VAL A 42 -1.01 16.31 11.26
CA VAL A 42 -1.79 15.37 10.44
C VAL A 42 -1.63 13.97 11.01
N GLU A 43 -2.75 13.33 11.37
CA GLU A 43 -2.78 11.93 11.77
C GLU A 43 -2.91 11.05 10.51
N VAL A 44 -1.93 10.17 10.30
CA VAL A 44 -1.86 9.28 9.14
C VAL A 44 -2.15 7.86 9.60
N ASN A 45 -3.30 7.34 9.20
CA ASN A 45 -3.66 5.93 9.40
C ASN A 45 -3.01 5.08 8.32
N LYS A 46 -2.34 3.97 8.68
CA LYS A 46 -1.82 3.01 7.71
C LYS A 46 -3.00 2.29 7.02
N GLY A 47 -3.41 2.79 5.86
CA GLY A 47 -4.39 2.13 5.01
C GLY A 47 -3.90 0.74 4.54
N PRO A 48 -4.79 -0.13 4.02
CA PRO A 48 -4.37 -1.37 3.39
C PRO A 48 -3.34 -1.02 2.32
N GLY A 49 -2.14 -1.60 2.41
CA GLY A 49 -0.98 -1.21 1.63
C GLY A 49 -1.34 -1.04 0.17
N ARG A 50 -1.35 0.21 -0.31
CA ARG A 50 -1.46 0.50 -1.73
C ARG A 50 -0.24 -0.12 -2.38
N GLY A 51 -0.46 -1.01 -3.36
CA GLY A 51 0.61 -1.70 -4.05
C GLY A 51 1.71 -0.72 -4.46
N HIS A 52 2.97 -1.16 -4.37
CA HIS A 52 4.13 -0.39 -4.81
C HIS A 52 3.86 0.16 -6.22
N TYR A 53 3.47 1.43 -6.30
CA TYR A 53 3.55 2.16 -7.56
C TYR A 53 5.03 2.47 -7.70
N GLU A 54 5.74 1.62 -8.43
CA GLU A 54 6.97 2.07 -9.07
C GLU A 54 6.54 3.27 -9.92
N GLY A 55 6.91 4.49 -9.51
CA GLY A 55 6.45 5.74 -10.15
C GLY A 55 6.95 5.92 -11.58
N THR A 56 7.50 4.88 -12.19
CA THR A 56 7.99 4.85 -13.56
C THR A 56 6.84 4.46 -14.49
N LEU A 57 6.49 5.38 -15.39
CA LEU A 57 5.54 5.10 -16.48
C LEU A 57 6.04 3.91 -17.32
N PRO A 58 5.12 3.07 -17.84
CA PRO A 58 5.51 1.94 -18.67
C PRO A 58 6.16 2.44 -19.97
N LYS A 59 7.26 1.79 -20.38
CA LYS A 59 7.89 2.05 -21.68
C LYS A 59 7.08 1.37 -22.78
N ILE A 60 6.30 2.16 -23.52
CA ILE A 60 5.41 1.67 -24.58
C ILE A 60 6.14 1.75 -25.93
N PRO A 61 6.27 0.63 -26.67
CA PRO A 61 6.83 0.67 -28.02
C PRO A 61 5.96 1.52 -28.96
N PRO A 62 6.53 2.29 -29.91
CA PRO A 62 5.78 3.23 -30.76
C PRO A 62 4.55 2.61 -31.47
N GLY A 63 4.65 1.38 -31.98
CA GLY A 63 3.54 0.69 -32.64
C GLY A 63 2.44 0.17 -31.69
N HIS A 64 2.59 0.34 -30.39
CA HIS A 64 1.63 -0.10 -29.37
C HIS A 64 0.93 1.07 -28.67
N MET A 65 1.25 2.30 -29.09
CA MET A 65 0.56 3.49 -28.62
C MET A 65 -0.90 3.46 -29.12
N PRO A 66 -1.88 3.88 -28.31
CA PRO A 66 -3.22 4.10 -28.80
C PRO A 66 -3.21 5.13 -29.94
N PRO A 67 -4.14 5.04 -30.92
CA PRO A 67 -4.29 6.11 -31.89
C PRO A 67 -4.77 7.40 -31.20
N PRO A 68 -4.54 8.57 -31.81
CA PRO A 68 -4.97 9.86 -31.25
C PRO A 68 -6.43 9.87 -30.83
N GLY A 69 -6.70 10.34 -29.62
CA GLY A 69 -8.06 10.42 -29.07
C GLY A 69 -8.63 9.11 -28.52
N LYS A 70 -7.84 8.03 -28.49
CA LYS A 70 -8.18 6.77 -27.81
C LYS A 70 -7.30 6.56 -26.58
N CYS A 71 -7.81 5.74 -25.67
CA CYS A 71 -7.06 5.32 -24.49
C CYS A 71 -6.83 3.81 -24.51
N ARG A 72 -5.88 3.33 -23.71
CA ARG A 72 -5.59 1.90 -23.53
C ARG A 72 -5.16 1.63 -22.11
N ILE A 73 -5.71 0.59 -21.49
CA ILE A 73 -5.24 0.09 -20.20
C ILE A 73 -3.97 -0.73 -20.43
N TRP A 74 -2.89 -0.40 -19.73
CA TRP A 74 -1.59 -1.06 -19.81
C TRP A 74 -1.29 -1.82 -18.52
N TYR A 75 -1.04 -3.13 -18.65
CA TYR A 75 -0.68 -4.00 -17.53
C TYR A 75 0.83 -4.27 -17.51
N PRO A 76 1.56 -4.01 -16.41
CA PRO A 76 3.01 -4.20 -16.35
C PRO A 76 3.46 -5.63 -16.66
N GLY A 77 2.69 -6.63 -16.23
CA GLY A 77 3.03 -8.04 -16.42
C GLY A 77 2.64 -8.64 -17.78
N LYS A 78 2.06 -7.85 -18.69
CA LYS A 78 1.64 -8.34 -20.02
C LYS A 78 2.60 -7.87 -21.12
N PRO A 79 3.07 -8.77 -22.00
CA PRO A 79 3.81 -8.38 -23.19
C PRO A 79 3.00 -7.40 -24.07
N PRO A 80 3.64 -6.47 -24.81
CA PRO A 80 2.95 -5.46 -25.62
C PRO A 80 1.87 -6.02 -26.56
N GLY A 81 2.13 -7.14 -27.23
CA GLY A 81 1.16 -7.79 -28.14
C GLY A 81 -0.01 -8.50 -27.45
N GLN A 82 0.02 -8.63 -26.12
CA GLN A 82 -1.05 -9.24 -25.31
C GLN A 82 -1.83 -8.20 -24.48
N GLN A 83 -1.50 -6.93 -24.63
CA GLN A 83 -2.24 -5.84 -24.02
C GLN A 83 -3.62 -5.72 -24.68
N PRO A 84 -4.68 -5.35 -23.93
CA PRO A 84 -6.01 -5.15 -24.50
C PRO A 84 -5.98 -4.10 -25.61
N PRO A 85 -6.96 -4.12 -26.54
CA PRO A 85 -7.04 -3.11 -27.58
C PRO A 85 -7.30 -1.71 -27.00
N PRO A 86 -6.98 -0.63 -27.74
CA PRO A 86 -7.44 0.71 -27.40
C PRO A 86 -8.97 0.81 -27.41
N GLY A 87 -9.50 1.72 -26.61
CA GLY A 87 -10.94 1.96 -26.45
C GLY A 87 -11.24 3.43 -26.17
N ASP A 88 -12.49 3.70 -25.84
CA ASP A 88 -12.92 5.05 -25.46
C ASP A 88 -12.31 5.49 -24.12
N CYS A 89 -11.82 6.72 -24.07
CA CYS A 89 -11.17 7.24 -22.85
C CYS A 89 -12.13 7.39 -21.69
N TRP A 90 -13.35 7.87 -21.94
CA TRP A 90 -14.37 8.02 -20.90
C TRP A 90 -14.67 6.67 -20.27
N GLU A 91 -14.78 5.62 -21.09
CA GLU A 91 -15.12 4.29 -20.62
C GLU A 91 -13.97 3.66 -19.82
N LEU A 92 -12.75 3.68 -20.39
CA LEU A 92 -11.60 3.01 -19.79
C LEU A 92 -11.12 3.65 -18.50
N GLU A 93 -11.32 4.96 -18.31
CA GLU A 93 -10.94 5.66 -17.07
C GLU A 93 -11.60 5.06 -15.82
N ARG A 94 -12.83 4.54 -15.95
CA ARG A 94 -13.56 3.90 -14.84
C ARG A 94 -13.20 2.43 -14.63
N GLN A 95 -12.43 1.85 -15.54
CA GLN A 95 -12.15 0.42 -15.59
C GLN A 95 -10.69 0.08 -15.29
N VAL A 96 -9.85 1.09 -15.01
CA VAL A 96 -8.43 0.88 -14.70
C VAL A 96 -8.30 0.09 -13.40
N PRO A 97 -7.81 -1.16 -13.44
CA PRO A 97 -7.61 -1.93 -12.22
C PRO A 97 -6.39 -1.42 -11.45
N PRO A 98 -6.30 -1.71 -10.13
CA PRO A 98 -5.10 -1.41 -9.35
C PRO A 98 -3.83 -1.95 -10.00
N GLY A 99 -2.79 -1.12 -10.09
CA GLY A 99 -1.49 -1.50 -10.66
C GLY A 99 -1.42 -1.52 -12.19
N ALA A 100 -2.47 -1.08 -12.90
CA ALA A 100 -2.43 -0.79 -14.32
C ALA A 100 -2.36 0.72 -14.60
N TRP A 101 -1.96 1.10 -15.81
CA TRP A 101 -1.94 2.49 -16.26
C TRP A 101 -2.97 2.75 -17.35
N LEU A 102 -3.54 3.95 -17.37
CA LEU A 102 -4.31 4.44 -18.51
C LEU A 102 -3.41 5.27 -19.41
N ILE A 103 -3.21 4.80 -20.64
CA ILE A 103 -2.37 5.45 -21.65
C ILE A 103 -3.27 6.17 -22.63
N ARG A 104 -2.97 7.44 -22.93
CA ARG A 104 -3.69 8.27 -23.90
C ARG A 104 -2.84 8.46 -25.15
N GLY A 105 -3.43 8.23 -26.32
CA GLY A 105 -2.84 8.49 -27.64
C GLY A 105 -2.99 9.92 -28.10
#